data_AF-A0A1Y1YX79-F1
#
_entry.id   AF-A0A1Y1YX79-F1
#
_cell.length_a   1.000
_cell.length_b   1.000
_cell.length_c   1.000
_cell.angle_alpha   90.00
_cell.angle_beta   90.00
_cell.angle_gamma   90.00
#
_symmetry.space_group_name_H-M   'P 1'
#
loop_
_entity.id
_entity.type
_entity.pdbx_description
1 polymer ?
#
loop_
_entity_poly.entity_id
_entity_poly.type
_entity_poly.pdbx_seq_one_letter_code
_entity_poly.pdbx_strand_id
1 'polypeptide(L)' 'MRARPSMASERSCKIAGSSLYINNDLRITFRRTIRVPDNGQELLLPPDLGKFSPREVSDHANKFLEDVAEKGGIFMSMYR' A
#
# COMPACT_ATOMS: atom_id res chain seq x y z
N MET A 1 -31.64 27.10 -5.60
CA MET A 1 -31.28 26.10 -4.58
C MET A 1 -30.53 24.95 -5.27
N ARG A 2 -29.20 24.92 -5.24
CA ARG A 2 -28.41 23.80 -5.83
C ARG A 2 -28.19 22.74 -4.75
N ALA A 3 -28.56 21.50 -5.03
CA ALA A 3 -28.32 20.38 -4.12
C ALA A 3 -26.82 20.15 -3.94
N ARG A 4 -26.38 19.85 -2.70
CA ARG A 4 -25.04 19.35 -2.44
C ARG A 4 -24.98 17.89 -2.93
N PRO A 5 -23.98 17.47 -3.73
CA PRO A 5 -23.76 16.07 -3.99
C PRO A 5 -23.18 15.40 -2.73
N SER A 6 -24.08 14.93 -1.86
CA SER A 6 -23.73 14.02 -0.79
C SER A 6 -23.63 12.61 -1.36
N MET A 7 -22.45 12.23 -1.85
CA MET A 7 -22.08 10.82 -2.02
C MET A 7 -20.60 10.64 -1.69
N ALA A 8 -20.33 10.23 -0.45
CA ALA A 8 -19.15 9.44 -0.17
C ALA A 8 -19.36 8.09 -0.89
N SER A 9 -18.86 8.00 -2.13
CA SER A 9 -18.89 6.76 -2.90
C SER A 9 -18.20 5.66 -2.09
N GLU A 10 -18.93 4.57 -1.84
CA GLU A 10 -18.40 3.37 -1.22
C GLU A 10 -17.35 2.77 -2.16
N ARG A 11 -16.07 3.03 -1.86
CA ARG A 11 -14.96 2.62 -2.72
C ARG A 11 -14.58 1.18 -2.41
N SER A 12 -14.98 0.26 -3.28
CA SER A 12 -14.51 -1.12 -3.21
C SER A 12 -12.99 -1.17 -3.43
N CYS A 13 -12.26 -1.87 -2.57
CA CYS A 13 -10.83 -2.09 -2.68
C CYS A 13 -10.56 -3.59 -2.66
N LYS A 14 -9.73 -4.09 -3.58
CA LYS A 14 -9.38 -5.52 -3.68
C LYS A 14 -7.87 -5.69 -3.82
N ILE A 15 -7.30 -6.66 -3.10
CA ILE A 15 -5.89 -7.06 -3.26
C ILE A 15 -5.81 -8.23 -4.25
N ALA A 16 -4.93 -8.14 -5.23
CA ALA A 16 -4.52 -9.26 -6.07
C ALA A 16 -2.99 -9.28 -6.19
N GLY A 17 -2.36 -10.18 -5.42
CA GLY A 17 -0.91 -10.29 -5.32
C GLY A 17 -0.27 -8.99 -4.80
N SER A 18 0.53 -8.33 -5.64
CA SER A 18 1.21 -7.05 -5.33
C SER A 18 0.44 -5.80 -5.79
N SER A 19 -0.82 -5.95 -6.20
CA SER A 19 -1.65 -4.87 -6.77
C SER A 19 -2.93 -4.66 -5.96
N LEU A 20 -3.27 -3.40 -5.74
CA LEU A 20 -4.56 -2.96 -5.23
C LEU A 20 -5.41 -2.47 -6.38
N TYR A 21 -6.69 -2.83 -6.38
CA TYR A 21 -7.69 -2.39 -7.33
C TYR A 21 -8.77 -1.63 -6.56
N ILE A 22 -8.84 -0.32 -6.77
CA ILE A 22 -9.93 0.53 -6.27
C ILE A 22 -10.96 0.61 -7.39
N ASN A 23 -12.23 0.37 -7.07
CA ASN A 23 -13.39 0.43 -7.97
C ASN A 23 -13.25 -0.31 -9.32
N ASN A 24 -12.31 -1.24 -9.41
CA ASN A 24 -11.91 -1.95 -10.63
C ASN A 24 -11.40 -1.04 -11.78
N ASP A 25 -11.25 0.28 -11.59
CA ASP A 25 -10.76 1.26 -12.57
C ASP A 25 -9.34 1.77 -12.27
N LEU A 26 -8.95 1.83 -11.00
CA LEU A 26 -7.64 2.30 -10.55
C LEU A 26 -6.80 1.15 -9.97
N ARG A 27 -5.66 0.86 -10.62
CA ARG A 27 -4.65 -0.10 -10.14
C ARG A 27 -3.48 0.63 -9.47
N ILE A 28 -3.20 0.30 -8.21
CA ILE A 28 -2.06 0.83 -7.44
C ILE A 28 -1.06 -0.30 -7.15
N THR A 29 0.23 -0.02 -7.31
CA THR A 29 1.33 -0.91 -6.89
C THR A 29 2.43 -0.09 -6.22
N PHE A 30 2.92 -0.54 -5.07
CA PHE A 30 4.05 0.10 -4.38
C PHE A 30 5.36 -0.60 -4.78
N ARG A 31 6.39 0.17 -5.13
CA ARG A 31 7.77 -0.33 -5.33
C ARG A 31 8.66 0.10 -4.16
N ARG A 32 9.81 -0.56 -4.01
CA ARG A 32 10.89 -0.12 -3.11
C ARG A 32 11.77 0.92 -3.81
N THR A 33 12.22 1.92 -3.06
CA THR A 33 13.27 2.86 -3.46
C THR A 33 14.42 2.77 -2.45
N ILE A 34 15.63 3.01 -2.91
CA ILE A 34 16.84 3.12 -2.06
C ILE A 34 17.38 4.54 -2.17
N ARG A 35 17.96 5.06 -1.08
CA ARG A 35 18.79 6.27 -1.16
C ARG A 35 20.23 5.85 -1.44
N VAL A 36 20.74 6.30 -2.57
CA VAL A 36 22.16 6.18 -2.92
C VAL A 36 22.92 7.33 -2.25
N PRO A 37 24.04 7.09 -1.57
CA PRO A 37 24.91 8.16 -1.07
C PRO A 37 25.69 8.81 -2.21
N ASP A 38 25.85 10.14 -2.18
CA ASP A 38 26.65 10.90 -3.14
C ASP A 38 28.18 10.81 -2.85
N ASN A 39 28.65 9.61 -2.49
CA ASN A 39 30.05 9.37 -2.09
C ASN A 39 30.97 8.97 -3.26
N GLY A 40 30.47 9.04 -4.50
CA GLY A 40 31.22 8.70 -5.71
C GLY A 40 31.49 7.21 -5.91
N GLN A 41 30.92 6.31 -5.08
CA GLN A 41 31.08 4.88 -5.25
C GLN A 41 30.09 4.32 -6.29
N GLU A 42 30.59 3.47 -7.19
CA GLU A 42 29.71 2.67 -8.04
C GLU A 42 28.99 1.59 -7.22
N LEU A 43 27.65 1.60 -7.27
CA LEU A 43 26.82 0.58 -6.64
C LEU A 43 26.20 -0.30 -7.74
N LEU A 44 26.44 -1.61 -7.66
CA LEU A 44 25.82 -2.62 -8.53
C LEU A 44 24.36 -2.86 -8.12
N LEU A 45 23.52 -1.84 -8.30
CA LEU A 45 22.09 -1.91 -8.00
C LEU A 45 21.32 -2.57 -9.15
N PRO A 46 20.30 -3.41 -8.85
CA PRO A 46 19.37 -3.90 -9.86
C PRO A 46 18.51 -2.73 -10.39
N PRO A 47 17.96 -2.84 -11.61
CA PRO A 47 17.08 -1.82 -12.20
C PRO A 47 15.74 -1.65 -11.47
N ASP A 48 15.39 -2.57 -10.57
CA ASP A 48 14.20 -2.50 -9.70
C ASP A 48 14.46 -3.25 -8.39
N LEU A 49 13.92 -2.72 -7.28
CA LEU A 49 13.92 -3.36 -5.95
C LEU A 49 12.60 -4.11 -5.66
N GLY A 50 11.79 -4.27 -6.70
CA GLY A 50 10.57 -5.05 -6.71
C GLY A 50 9.40 -4.35 -6.01
N LYS A 51 8.24 -5.00 -6.12
CA LYS A 51 6.98 -4.53 -5.53
C LYS A 51 6.87 -4.95 -4.07
N PHE A 52 6.17 -4.16 -3.26
CA PHE A 52 5.65 -4.63 -1.98
C PHE A 52 4.42 -5.53 -2.22
N SER A 53 4.19 -6.44 -1.27
CA SER A 53 2.99 -7.26 -1.20
C SER A 53 2.10 -6.72 -0.08
N PRO A 54 1.14 -5.84 -0.36
CA PRO A 54 0.20 -5.37 0.66
C PRO A 54 -0.66 -6.54 1.15
N ARG A 55 -1.04 -6.48 2.43
CA ARG A 55 -1.89 -7.45 3.10
C ARG A 55 -2.96 -6.71 3.89
N GLU A 56 -4.13 -7.30 4.04
CA GLU A 56 -5.17 -6.73 4.89
C GLU A 56 -4.76 -6.87 6.36
N VAL A 57 -5.12 -5.89 7.19
CA VAL A 57 -4.87 -5.93 8.63
C VAL A 57 -5.68 -7.04 9.30
N SER A 58 -6.89 -7.32 8.80
CA SER A 58 -7.78 -8.41 9.20
C SER A 58 -7.09 -9.79 9.24
N ASP A 59 -6.36 -10.15 8.19
CA ASP A 59 -5.55 -11.39 8.08
C ASP A 59 -4.59 -11.61 9.27
N HIS A 60 -4.17 -10.52 9.93
CA HIS A 60 -3.11 -10.52 10.95
C HIS A 60 -3.50 -9.69 12.18
N ALA A 61 -4.80 -9.49 12.45
CA ALA A 61 -5.31 -8.58 13.49
C ALA A 61 -4.62 -8.77 14.86
N ASN A 62 -4.42 -10.03 15.27
CA ASN A 62 -3.76 -10.44 16.52
C ASN A 62 -2.27 -10.02 16.64
N LYS A 63 -1.68 -9.41 15.61
CA LYS A 63 -0.30 -8.89 15.60
C LYS A 63 -0.24 -7.35 15.67
N PHE A 64 -1.39 -6.68 15.68
CA PHE A 64 -1.50 -5.23 15.75
C PHE A 64 -2.07 -4.79 17.10
N LEU A 65 -1.95 -3.50 17.38
CA LEU A 65 -2.68 -2.86 18.48
C LEU A 65 -4.18 -2.90 18.16
N GLU A 66 -5.01 -3.00 19.20
CA GLU A 66 -6.46 -3.14 19.09
C GLU A 66 -7.08 -2.00 18.26
N ASP A 67 -6.63 -0.76 18.48
CA ASP A 67 -7.10 0.41 17.74
C ASP A 67 -6.75 0.40 16.25
N VAL A 68 -5.71 -0.35 15.85
CA VAL A 68 -5.31 -0.55 14.44
C VAL A 68 -6.07 -1.73 13.84
N ALA A 69 -6.29 -2.79 14.62
CA ALA A 69 -7.10 -3.93 14.21
C ALA A 69 -8.57 -3.54 13.95
N GLU A 70 -9.16 -2.70 14.82
CA GLU A 70 -10.52 -2.16 14.65
C GLU A 70 -10.68 -1.25 13.43
N LYS A 71 -9.70 -0.36 13.17
CA LYS A 71 -9.69 0.51 11.98
C LYS A 71 -9.45 -0.27 10.68
N GLY A 72 -8.75 -1.40 10.77
CA GLY A 72 -8.42 -2.25 9.64
C GLY A 72 -7.54 -1.57 8.59
N GLY A 73 -7.82 -1.84 7.32
CA GLY A 73 -7.05 -1.33 6.17
C GLY A 73 -5.95 -2.30 5.72
N ILE A 74 -4.87 -1.74 5.15
CA ILE A 74 -3.78 -2.50 4.54
C ILE A 74 -2.43 -2.15 5.15
N PHE A 75 -1.55 -3.15 5.25
CA PHE A 75 -0.17 -2.96 5.70
C PHE A 75 0.84 -3.60 4.74
N MET A 76 2.10 -3.20 4.88
CA MET A 76 3.24 -3.75 4.13
C MET A 76 4.40 -3.98 5.11
N SER A 77 5.06 -5.13 5.03
CA SER A 77 6.24 -5.40 5.84
C SER A 77 7.44 -4.60 5.34
N MET A 78 8.03 -3.81 6.25
CA MET A 78 9.31 -3.12 6.03
C MET A 78 10.36 -3.72 6.96
N TYR A 79 11.53 -4.00 6.40
CA TYR A 79 12.73 -4.33 7.17
C TYR A 79 13.35 -3.03 7.72
N ARG A 80 14.05 -3.10 8.86
CA ARG A 80 14.71 -1.94 9.49
C ARG A 80 16.16 -1.83 9.04
#